data_AF-A0A1Q9UW83-F1
#
_entry.id   AF-A0A1Q9UW83-F1
#
_cell.length_a   1.000
_cell.length_b   1.000
_cell.length_c   1.000
_cell.angle_alpha   90.00
_cell.angle_beta   90.00
_cell.angle_gamma   90.00
#
_symmetry.space_group_name_H-M   'P 1'
#
loop_
_entity.id
_entity.type
_entity.pdbx_description
1 polymer ?
#
loop_
_entity_poly.entity_id
_entity_poly.type
_entity_poly.pdbx_seq_one_letter_code
_entity_poly.pdbx_strand_id
1 'polypeptide(L)'
;MKRRHRKTRSRPRSVRAAQPRAHNIERDLERQGSRQSYSDAMCREAVAIVDRSGLVALCEERLPQLTGRPRHVSHRTLLCVLALVALDGRGPMYVSNAARAAYGLSDDQRAMFGLTRFSSRTLRSTFESLAGAMQETVDPTTARSSARPSESTSTPR
;
A
#
# COMPACT_ATOMS: atom_id res chain seq x y z
N MET A 1 50.16 -31.18 40.19
CA MET A 1 49.11 -31.88 39.41
C MET A 1 48.26 -30.83 38.68
N LYS A 2 48.25 -30.86 37.33
CA LYS A 2 47.72 -29.80 36.44
C LYS A 2 46.19 -29.88 36.32
N ARG A 3 45.47 -28.84 36.72
CA ARG A 3 44.02 -28.68 36.46
C ARG A 3 43.81 -28.13 35.05
N ARG A 4 43.08 -28.87 34.20
CA ARG A 4 42.73 -28.48 32.83
C ARG A 4 41.56 -27.50 32.84
N HIS A 5 41.79 -26.26 32.40
CA HIS A 5 40.73 -25.30 32.11
C HIS A 5 39.97 -25.72 30.84
N ARG A 6 38.69 -26.07 31.00
CA ARG A 6 37.76 -26.35 29.90
C ARG A 6 37.21 -25.01 29.39
N LYS A 7 37.78 -24.51 28.28
CA LYS A 7 37.33 -23.31 27.55
C LYS A 7 35.91 -23.56 27.01
N THR A 8 34.89 -22.97 27.61
CA THR A 8 33.53 -22.92 27.06
C THR A 8 33.51 -21.93 25.89
N ARG A 9 33.52 -22.46 24.66
CA ARG A 9 33.22 -21.68 23.46
C ARG A 9 31.74 -21.34 23.46
N SER A 10 31.39 -20.13 23.87
CA SER A 10 30.09 -19.51 23.60
C SER A 10 29.95 -19.33 22.09
N ARG A 11 29.19 -20.23 21.44
CA ARG A 11 28.73 -20.00 20.07
C ARG A 11 27.74 -18.83 20.08
N PRO A 12 27.89 -17.82 19.20
CA PRO A 12 26.84 -16.82 19.04
C PRO A 12 25.57 -17.52 18.56
N ARG A 13 24.46 -17.32 19.28
CA ARG A 13 23.12 -17.70 18.83
C ARG A 13 22.87 -16.97 17.51
N SER A 14 22.91 -17.70 16.40
CA SER A 14 22.41 -17.22 15.12
C SER A 14 20.96 -16.76 15.32
N VAL A 15 20.72 -15.46 15.12
CA VAL A 15 19.37 -14.90 15.04
C VAL A 15 18.69 -15.54 13.84
N ARG A 16 17.90 -16.58 14.12
CA ARG A 16 17.21 -17.40 13.13
C ARG A 16 16.04 -16.58 12.58
N ALA A 17 16.26 -16.00 11.40
CA ALA A 17 15.28 -15.58 10.39
C ALA A 17 13.83 -15.32 10.86
N ALA A 18 13.50 -14.06 11.14
CA ALA A 18 12.13 -13.57 11.31
C ALA A 18 11.36 -13.38 9.98
N GLN A 19 11.84 -13.99 8.88
CA GLN A 19 11.31 -13.77 7.52
C GLN A 19 10.27 -14.78 6.93
N PRO A 20 9.84 -15.89 7.58
CA PRO A 20 8.95 -16.85 6.88
C PRO A 20 7.46 -16.43 6.85
N ARG A 21 6.98 -15.57 7.74
CA ARG A 21 5.52 -15.30 7.86
C ARG A 21 4.97 -14.41 6.75
N ALA A 22 5.64 -13.31 6.44
CA ALA A 22 5.15 -12.35 5.44
C ALA A 22 5.15 -12.94 4.02
N HIS A 23 6.10 -13.81 3.72
CA HIS A 23 6.21 -14.45 2.41
C HIS A 23 5.10 -15.50 2.17
N ASN A 24 4.68 -16.21 3.21
CA ASN A 24 3.58 -17.17 3.10
C ASN A 24 2.24 -16.47 2.84
N ILE A 25 1.99 -15.33 3.49
CA ILE A 25 0.76 -14.54 3.28
C ILE A 25 0.65 -14.07 1.82
N GLU A 26 1.74 -13.62 1.21
CA GLU A 26 1.72 -13.14 -0.18
C GLU A 26 1.42 -14.27 -1.16
N ARG A 27 2.05 -15.44 -0.98
CA ARG A 27 1.74 -16.63 -1.79
C ARG A 27 0.30 -17.11 -1.60
N ASP A 28 -0.23 -17.03 -0.39
CA ASP A 28 -1.62 -17.44 -0.14
C ASP A 28 -2.63 -16.48 -0.78
N LEU A 29 -2.36 -15.16 -0.76
CA LEU A 29 -3.16 -14.17 -1.48
C LEU A 29 -3.10 -14.39 -3.00
N GLU A 30 -1.92 -14.67 -3.52
CA GLU A 30 -1.72 -14.98 -4.94
C GLU A 30 -2.52 -16.24 -5.33
N ARG A 31 -2.36 -17.34 -4.59
CA ARG A 31 -3.11 -18.59 -4.82
C ARG A 31 -4.63 -18.40 -4.76
N GLN A 32 -5.11 -17.57 -3.84
CA GLN A 32 -6.55 -17.28 -3.72
C GLN A 32 -7.04 -16.39 -4.86
N GLY A 33 -6.25 -15.38 -5.25
CA GLY A 33 -6.54 -14.49 -6.37
C GLY A 33 -6.56 -15.23 -7.70
N SER A 34 -5.63 -16.16 -7.96
CA SER A 34 -5.60 -16.96 -9.19
C SER A 34 -6.82 -17.87 -9.37
N ARG A 35 -7.63 -18.09 -8.31
CA ARG A 35 -8.91 -18.81 -8.40
C ARG A 35 -10.09 -17.90 -8.73
N GLN A 36 -9.90 -16.59 -8.62
CA GLN A 36 -10.88 -15.60 -9.05
C GLN A 36 -10.62 -15.28 -10.52
N SER A 37 -11.71 -15.10 -11.27
CA SER A 37 -11.67 -14.56 -12.61
C SER A 37 -12.70 -13.45 -12.70
N TYR A 38 -12.36 -12.43 -13.47
CA TYR A 38 -13.20 -11.27 -13.68
C TYR A 38 -13.52 -11.17 -15.17
N SER A 39 -14.78 -10.83 -15.48
CA SER A 39 -15.19 -10.63 -16.87
C SER A 39 -14.64 -9.29 -17.39
N ASP A 40 -14.29 -9.25 -18.67
CA ASP A 40 -13.80 -8.02 -19.32
C ASP A 40 -14.83 -6.90 -19.23
N ALA A 41 -16.12 -7.22 -19.28
CA ALA A 41 -17.20 -6.26 -19.10
C ALA A 41 -17.12 -5.57 -17.74
N MET A 42 -16.87 -6.32 -16.67
CA MET A 42 -16.73 -5.76 -15.33
C MET A 42 -15.44 -4.97 -15.16
N CYS A 43 -14.33 -5.42 -15.75
CA CYS A 43 -13.08 -4.66 -15.78
C CYS A 43 -13.25 -3.31 -16.50
N ARG A 44 -13.94 -3.29 -17.64
CA ARG A 44 -14.25 -2.06 -18.38
C ARG A 44 -15.18 -1.14 -17.60
N GLU A 45 -16.20 -1.69 -16.94
CA GLU A 45 -17.09 -0.87 -16.10
C GLU A 45 -16.33 -0.25 -14.91
N ALA A 46 -15.45 -1.01 -14.26
CA ALA A 46 -14.60 -0.48 -13.18
C ALA A 46 -13.76 0.71 -13.66
N VAL A 47 -13.14 0.58 -14.84
CA VAL A 47 -12.40 1.67 -15.48
C VAL A 47 -13.30 2.87 -15.78
N ALA A 48 -14.47 2.64 -16.38
CA ALA A 48 -15.41 3.70 -16.72
C ALA A 48 -15.95 4.44 -15.49
N ILE A 49 -16.17 3.75 -14.36
CA ILE A 49 -16.54 4.38 -13.09
C ILE A 49 -15.43 5.32 -12.63
N VAL A 50 -14.17 4.86 -12.62
CA VAL A 50 -13.04 5.67 -12.16
C VAL A 50 -12.84 6.88 -13.07
N ASP A 51 -12.85 6.68 -14.38
CA ASP A 51 -12.63 7.76 -15.35
C ASP A 51 -13.76 8.81 -15.28
N ARG A 52 -15.03 8.39 -15.05
CA ARG A 52 -16.16 9.33 -14.84
C ARG A 52 -16.15 10.04 -13.49
N SER A 53 -15.54 9.45 -12.46
CA SER A 53 -15.61 9.97 -11.09
C SER A 53 -14.83 11.27 -10.87
N GLY A 54 -13.84 11.58 -11.71
CA GLY A 54 -12.91 12.69 -11.50
C GLY A 54 -11.97 12.54 -10.28
N LEU A 55 -12.08 11.43 -9.54
CA LEU A 55 -11.32 11.22 -8.30
C LEU A 55 -9.81 11.08 -8.53
N VAL A 56 -9.39 10.61 -9.71
CA VAL A 56 -7.97 10.50 -10.06
C VAL A 56 -7.30 11.86 -10.01
N ALA A 57 -7.88 12.87 -10.66
CA ALA A 57 -7.34 14.22 -10.68
C ALA A 57 -7.29 14.84 -9.26
N LEU A 58 -8.36 14.66 -8.48
CA LEU A 58 -8.41 15.12 -7.09
C LEU A 58 -7.32 14.46 -6.22
N CYS A 59 -7.11 13.17 -6.40
CA CYS A 59 -6.05 12.42 -5.71
C CYS A 59 -4.67 12.92 -6.13
N GLU A 60 -4.44 13.12 -7.42
CA GLU A 60 -3.16 13.61 -7.95
C GLU A 60 -2.87 15.06 -7.59
N GLU A 61 -3.87 15.91 -7.37
CA GLU A 61 -3.68 17.28 -6.92
C GLU A 61 -3.35 17.35 -5.42
N ARG A 62 -4.08 16.60 -4.60
CA ARG A 62 -4.02 16.73 -3.13
C ARG A 62 -2.96 15.85 -2.46
N LEU A 63 -2.68 14.66 -3.00
CA LEU A 63 -1.79 13.68 -2.37
C LEU A 63 -0.28 13.88 -2.56
N PRO A 64 0.25 14.58 -3.60
CA PRO A 64 1.69 14.81 -3.72
C PRO A 64 2.25 15.64 -2.57
N GLN A 65 1.46 16.59 -2.05
CA GLN A 65 1.87 17.53 -1.02
C GLN A 65 2.13 16.85 0.34
N LEU A 66 1.50 15.69 0.59
CA LEU A 66 1.47 15.08 1.92
C LEU A 66 2.52 13.99 2.14
N THR A 67 3.01 13.33 1.08
CA THR A 67 3.72 12.05 1.27
C THR A 67 5.16 12.01 0.78
N GLY A 68 5.58 12.84 -0.19
CA GLY A 68 6.96 12.95 -0.68
C GLY A 68 7.64 11.64 -1.16
N ARG A 69 6.93 10.51 -1.15
CA ARG A 69 7.47 9.17 -1.41
C ARG A 69 7.19 8.74 -2.85
N PRO A 70 8.16 8.09 -3.53
CA PRO A 70 7.95 7.52 -4.84
C PRO A 70 6.83 6.48 -4.78
N ARG A 71 5.80 6.66 -5.61
CA ARG A 71 4.68 5.71 -5.73
C ARG A 71 5.00 4.69 -6.81
N HIS A 72 4.85 3.42 -6.48
CA HIS A 72 5.04 2.32 -7.41
C HIS A 72 3.74 1.90 -8.13
N VAL A 73 2.57 2.38 -7.66
CA VAL A 73 1.24 2.15 -8.26
C VAL A 73 0.51 3.49 -8.36
N SER A 74 -0.14 3.74 -9.50
CA SER A 74 -0.90 4.99 -9.73
C SER A 74 -2.21 5.02 -8.94
N HIS A 75 -2.74 6.22 -8.65
CA HIS A 75 -4.06 6.35 -8.01
C HIS A 75 -5.17 5.77 -8.89
N ARG A 76 -5.10 5.99 -10.21
CA ARG A 76 -6.03 5.38 -11.15
C ARG A 76 -6.04 3.87 -11.01
N THR A 77 -4.88 3.24 -10.98
CA THR A 77 -4.76 1.78 -10.79
C THR A 77 -5.37 1.33 -9.47
N LEU A 78 -5.06 2.01 -8.36
CA LEU A 78 -5.63 1.68 -7.05
C LEU A 78 -7.17 1.80 -7.07
N LEU A 79 -7.70 2.91 -7.59
CA LEU A 79 -9.13 3.18 -7.67
C LEU A 79 -9.84 2.16 -8.57
N CYS A 80 -9.23 1.73 -9.69
CA CYS A 80 -9.80 0.71 -10.56
C CYS A 80 -9.90 -0.65 -9.85
N VAL A 81 -8.87 -1.04 -9.07
CA VAL A 81 -8.92 -2.27 -8.28
C VAL A 81 -10.01 -2.18 -7.19
N LEU A 82 -10.16 -1.05 -6.52
CA LEU A 82 -11.21 -0.85 -5.52
C LEU A 82 -12.61 -0.86 -6.15
N ALA A 83 -12.79 -0.22 -7.31
CA ALA A 83 -14.04 -0.25 -8.06
C ALA A 83 -14.38 -1.68 -8.52
N LEU A 84 -13.40 -2.45 -8.97
CA LEU A 84 -13.59 -3.86 -9.31
C LEU A 84 -14.06 -4.69 -8.11
N VAL A 85 -13.44 -4.52 -6.95
CA VAL A 85 -13.86 -5.20 -5.70
C VAL A 85 -15.27 -4.77 -5.28
N ALA A 86 -15.62 -3.49 -5.46
CA ALA A 86 -16.95 -2.99 -5.17
C ALA A 86 -18.01 -3.64 -6.09
N LEU A 87 -17.71 -3.77 -7.39
CA LEU A 87 -18.58 -4.41 -8.37
C LEU A 87 -18.74 -5.92 -8.12
N ASP A 88 -17.71 -6.61 -7.65
CA ASP A 88 -17.78 -8.03 -7.26
C ASP A 88 -18.69 -8.25 -6.01
N GLY A 89 -19.03 -7.18 -5.27
CA GLY A 89 -20.07 -7.21 -4.24
C GLY A 89 -19.74 -8.05 -2.99
N ARG A 90 -18.50 -8.50 -2.82
CA ARG A 90 -18.10 -9.39 -1.71
C ARG A 90 -17.84 -8.62 -0.40
N GLY A 91 -18.92 -8.11 0.19
CA GLY A 91 -18.93 -7.60 1.57
C GLY A 91 -17.92 -6.47 1.83
N PRO A 92 -17.38 -6.36 3.07
CA PRO A 92 -16.50 -5.26 3.43
C PRO A 92 -15.22 -5.22 2.58
N MET A 93 -14.83 -4.00 2.19
CA MET A 93 -13.69 -3.74 1.32
C MET A 93 -12.39 -3.77 2.13
N TYR A 94 -11.74 -4.93 2.18
CA TYR A 94 -10.41 -5.08 2.77
C TYR A 94 -9.29 -4.96 1.72
N VAL A 95 -8.12 -4.48 2.15
CA VAL A 95 -6.89 -4.43 1.32
C VAL A 95 -6.52 -5.82 0.78
N SER A 96 -6.80 -6.88 1.53
CA SER A 96 -6.61 -8.26 1.09
C SER A 96 -7.54 -8.67 -0.05
N ASN A 97 -8.77 -8.14 -0.11
CA ASN A 97 -9.70 -8.38 -1.22
C ASN A 97 -9.22 -7.67 -2.48
N ALA A 98 -8.75 -6.43 -2.36
CA ALA A 98 -8.11 -5.70 -3.46
C ALA A 98 -6.84 -6.41 -3.97
N ALA A 99 -6.03 -6.96 -3.05
CA ALA A 99 -4.85 -7.73 -3.45
C ALA A 99 -5.19 -9.02 -4.19
N ARG A 100 -6.19 -9.79 -3.71
CA ARG A 100 -6.68 -10.98 -4.41
C ARG A 100 -7.25 -10.63 -5.78
N ALA A 101 -8.02 -9.54 -5.87
CA ALA A 101 -8.60 -9.08 -7.12
C ALA A 101 -7.52 -8.78 -8.16
N ALA A 102 -6.49 -8.02 -7.78
CA ALA A 102 -5.37 -7.72 -8.65
C ALA A 102 -4.58 -8.97 -9.09
N TYR A 103 -4.44 -9.98 -8.22
CA TYR A 103 -3.83 -11.27 -8.60
C TYR A 103 -4.70 -12.09 -9.57
N GLY A 104 -6.02 -12.00 -9.48
CA GLY A 104 -6.97 -12.71 -10.36
C GLY A 104 -7.17 -12.08 -11.74
N LEU A 105 -6.64 -10.88 -11.98
CA LEU A 105 -6.65 -10.25 -13.31
C LEU A 105 -5.72 -10.99 -14.27
N SER A 106 -6.15 -11.17 -15.52
CA SER A 106 -5.28 -11.58 -16.63
C SER A 106 -4.29 -10.47 -16.97
N ASP A 107 -3.23 -10.78 -17.73
CA ASP A 107 -2.23 -9.77 -18.11
C ASP A 107 -2.83 -8.62 -18.95
N ASP A 108 -3.80 -8.90 -19.81
CA ASP A 108 -4.51 -7.87 -20.59
C ASP A 108 -5.36 -6.96 -19.68
N GLN A 109 -6.04 -7.53 -18.69
CA GLN A 109 -6.83 -6.77 -17.71
C GLN A 109 -5.92 -5.95 -16.79
N ARG A 110 -4.76 -6.50 -16.42
CA ARG A 110 -3.73 -5.77 -15.69
C ARG A 110 -3.21 -4.59 -16.51
N ALA A 111 -2.96 -4.78 -17.80
CA ALA A 111 -2.55 -3.70 -18.69
C ALA A 111 -3.63 -2.61 -18.78
N MET A 112 -4.92 -2.98 -18.88
CA MET A 112 -6.05 -2.05 -18.85
C MET A 112 -6.07 -1.18 -17.58
N PHE A 113 -5.66 -1.75 -16.44
CA PHE A 113 -5.62 -1.07 -15.16
C PHE A 113 -4.28 -0.32 -14.92
N GLY A 114 -3.29 -0.48 -15.80
CA GLY A 114 -1.94 0.06 -15.64
C GLY A 114 -1.08 -0.69 -14.61
N LEU A 115 -1.39 -1.96 -14.36
CA LEU A 115 -0.82 -2.79 -13.30
C LEU A 115 0.31 -3.68 -13.85
N THR A 116 1.47 -3.10 -14.16
CA THR A 116 2.59 -3.84 -14.81
C THR A 116 3.50 -4.59 -13.84
N ARG A 117 3.66 -4.12 -12.59
CA ARG A 117 4.45 -4.80 -11.55
C ARG A 117 3.70 -4.78 -10.23
N PHE A 118 2.90 -5.82 -9.99
CA PHE A 118 2.06 -5.91 -8.82
C PHE A 118 2.73 -6.65 -7.66
N SER A 119 2.68 -6.05 -6.47
CA SER A 119 2.83 -6.76 -5.21
C SER A 119 1.78 -6.26 -4.23
N SER A 120 1.27 -7.20 -3.43
CA SER A 120 0.38 -6.91 -2.30
C SER A 120 0.91 -5.81 -1.38
N ARG A 121 2.23 -5.74 -1.17
CA ARG A 121 2.89 -4.70 -0.35
C ARG A 121 2.76 -3.32 -0.96
N THR A 122 2.90 -3.25 -2.28
CA THR A 122 2.80 -2.00 -3.02
C THR A 122 1.40 -1.42 -2.94
N LEU A 123 0.38 -2.27 -3.15
CA LEU A 123 -1.03 -1.86 -3.03
C LEU A 123 -1.35 -1.42 -1.60
N ARG A 124 -0.86 -2.14 -0.59
CA ARG A 124 -1.01 -1.75 0.81
C ARG A 124 -0.36 -0.40 1.10
N SER A 125 0.87 -0.16 0.65
CA SER A 125 1.56 1.11 0.87
C SER A 125 0.82 2.28 0.21
N THR A 126 0.27 2.09 -0.99
CA THR A 126 -0.52 3.12 -1.66
C THR A 126 -1.85 3.37 -0.93
N PHE A 127 -2.49 2.31 -0.43
CA PHE A 127 -3.70 2.43 0.38
C PHE A 127 -3.46 3.14 1.71
N GLU A 128 -2.39 2.81 2.43
CA GLU A 128 -2.00 3.48 3.67
C GLU A 128 -1.70 4.97 3.42
N SER A 129 -1.06 5.29 2.29
CA SER A 129 -0.79 6.67 1.89
C SER A 129 -2.08 7.46 1.58
N LEU A 130 -3.04 6.81 0.90
CA LEU A 130 -4.35 7.39 0.64
C LEU A 130 -5.15 7.61 1.93
N ALA A 131 -5.18 6.60 2.81
CA ALA A 131 -5.89 6.66 4.08
C ALA A 131 -5.33 7.74 5.01
N GLY A 132 -3.99 7.85 5.12
CA GLY A 132 -3.34 8.88 5.91
C GLY A 132 -3.68 10.29 5.41
N ALA A 133 -3.59 10.50 4.10
CA ALA A 133 -3.95 11.79 3.52
C ALA A 133 -5.44 12.15 3.68
N MET A 134 -6.34 11.16 3.59
CA MET A 134 -7.75 11.37 3.88
C MET A 134 -7.97 11.81 5.34
N GLN A 135 -7.25 11.21 6.30
CA GLN A 135 -7.31 11.61 7.71
C GLN A 135 -6.78 13.02 7.92
N GLU A 136 -5.66 13.38 7.30
CA GLU A 136 -5.07 14.74 7.38
C GLU A 136 -6.01 15.81 6.79
N THR A 137 -6.80 15.49 5.77
CA THR A 137 -7.83 16.41 5.25
C THR A 137 -9.10 16.50 6.11
N VAL A 138 -9.35 15.51 6.99
CA VAL A 138 -10.53 15.47 7.87
C VAL A 138 -10.24 16.08 9.24
N ASP A 139 -8.98 16.27 9.61
CA ASP A 139 -8.59 17.00 10.82
C ASP A 139 -8.42 18.50 10.52
N PRO A 140 -9.41 19.36 10.84
CA PRO A 140 -9.31 20.80 10.61
C PRO A 140 -8.24 21.49 11.46
N THR A 141 -7.57 20.77 12.38
CA THR A 141 -6.52 21.35 13.24
C THR A 141 -5.10 21.21 12.68
N THR A 142 -4.86 20.33 11.70
CA THR A 142 -3.51 20.04 11.18
C THR A 142 -2.99 21.08 10.19
N ALA A 143 -3.86 21.92 9.61
CA ALA A 143 -3.47 23.02 8.72
C ALA A 143 -2.70 24.16 9.44
N ARG A 144 -2.59 24.14 10.77
CA ARG A 144 -2.03 25.26 11.55
C ARG A 144 -0.58 25.10 12.04
N SER A 145 0.08 23.97 11.78
CA SER A 145 1.38 23.66 12.43
C SER A 145 2.61 23.72 11.52
N SER A 146 2.48 24.14 10.25
CA SER A 146 3.61 24.26 9.31
C SER A 146 4.30 25.64 9.33
N ALA A 147 3.70 26.66 9.94
CA ALA A 147 4.35 27.96 10.09
C ALA A 147 5.27 27.97 11.32
N ARG A 148 6.55 27.63 11.14
CA ARG A 148 7.61 28.00 12.08
C ARG A 148 7.70 29.54 12.17
N PRO A 149 7.62 30.14 13.37
CA PRO A 149 8.32 31.38 13.61
C PRO A 149 9.77 31.05 13.94
N SER A 150 10.66 31.44 13.04
CA SER A 150 12.08 31.63 13.36
C SER A 150 12.16 32.87 14.24
N GLU A 151 12.07 32.73 15.57
CA GLU A 151 12.39 33.83 16.47
C GLU A 151 13.85 33.76 16.90
N SER A 152 14.61 34.52 16.12
CA SER A 152 15.97 34.96 16.33
C SER A 152 16.15 35.60 17.70
N THR A 153 17.30 35.31 18.27
CA THR A 153 17.90 35.87 19.46
C THR A 153 17.86 37.41 19.50
N SER A 154 17.45 38.01 20.63
CA SER A 154 17.92 39.34 21.04
C SER A 154 17.72 39.55 22.54
N THR A 155 18.82 39.42 23.28
CA THR A 155 18.98 39.84 24.67
C THR A 155 19.14 41.35 24.74
N PRO A 156 18.42 42.10 25.61
CA PRO A 156 18.83 43.44 25.97
C PRO A 156 19.64 43.42 27.28
N ARG A 157 20.66 44.27 27.32
CA ARG A 157 21.42 44.67 28.50
C ARG A 157 20.61 45.64 29.35
#